data_AF-A8SEV2-F1
#
_entry.id   AF-A8SEV2-F1
#
_cell.length_a   1.000
_cell.length_b   1.000
_cell.length_c   1.000
_cell.angle_alpha   90.00
_cell.angle_beta   90.00
_cell.angle_gamma   90.00
#
_symmetry.space_group_name_H-M   'P 1'
#
loop_
_entity.id
_entity.type
_entity.pdbx_description
1 polymer ?
#
loop_
_entity_poly.entity_id
_entity_poly.type
_entity_poly.pdbx_seq_one_letter_code
_entity_poly.pdbx_strand_id
1 'polypeptide(L)'
;MRSLKGAFMTQLLIRLFIRRPNSPQDPRVRAAYGNLASVVGMVCNILLCLGKFVVGTLFGSIAITADALNNLSDASSNIVSLVGFKLAAKAPDAEHPYGHARFEYLAGLVVSVTILGIGFSLLKESVTKALHPTPVQFGWLTVAVLVVSILVKLWMSGFNRAIGRIISSETLIATAADSRNDVLSTAAVLVAAILCRVTGWDVLDGLMGVGVAVFILISGWGLVMDTLSPLLGESPSEDLVEHIEQTVMGYPGVLGVHDLMVHDYGPGHQFASIHVELPAEQDPLEAHDLIDNIERDFMKHDHLMVTIHYDPIVTSDAAVGVLRSRLTEKLRQLDPALSLHDLRIVPGKTHTNVLFDLVLPAGYAGDKVELLTQMEQFIKEQDPTYNCIIKLEQSYTAAAHK
;
A
#
# COMPACT_ATOMS: atom_id res chain seq x y z
N MET A 1 5.51 8.70 32.13
CA MET A 1 5.96 10.09 31.92
C MET A 1 7.48 10.32 32.17
N ARG A 2 8.37 9.33 31.92
CA ARG A 2 9.79 9.39 32.35
C ARG A 2 10.86 9.17 31.25
N SER A 3 10.53 9.28 29.96
CA SER A 3 11.49 9.00 28.86
C SER A 3 11.76 10.16 27.88
N LEU A 4 11.13 11.33 28.03
CA LEU A 4 11.24 12.45 27.06
C LEU A 4 12.35 13.48 27.37
N LYS A 5 13.39 13.12 28.12
CA LYS A 5 14.54 14.01 28.42
C LYS A 5 15.54 14.17 27.26
N GLY A 6 15.25 13.64 26.06
CA GLY A 6 16.24 13.42 25.01
C GLY A 6 16.59 14.58 24.06
N ALA A 7 15.75 15.61 23.85
CA ALA A 7 16.11 16.69 22.94
C ALA A 7 15.25 17.95 23.15
N PHE A 8 15.87 19.00 23.68
CA PHE A 8 15.28 20.34 23.81
C PHE A 8 14.69 20.83 22.47
N MET A 9 15.39 20.55 21.35
CA MET A 9 14.96 20.93 20.00
C MET A 9 13.67 20.22 19.56
N THR A 10 13.49 18.94 19.89
CA THR A 10 12.26 18.18 19.61
C THR A 10 11.06 18.77 20.34
N GLN A 11 11.23 19.11 21.63
CA GLN A 11 10.16 19.73 22.41
C GLN A 11 9.85 21.16 21.95
N LEU A 12 10.87 21.90 21.52
CA LEU A 12 10.71 23.25 20.98
C LEU A 12 9.90 23.25 19.68
N LEU A 13 10.24 22.37 18.73
CA LEU A 13 9.50 22.22 17.47
C LEU A 13 8.04 21.82 17.70
N ILE A 14 7.79 20.86 18.60
CA ILE A 14 6.43 20.45 18.97
C ILE A 14 5.64 21.64 19.53
N ARG A 15 6.23 22.44 20.42
CA ARG A 15 5.55 23.60 21.02
C ARG A 15 5.30 24.73 20.04
N LEU A 16 6.18 24.93 19.05
CA LEU A 16 6.05 25.99 18.05
C LEU A 16 4.99 25.66 16.99
N PHE A 17 4.93 24.41 16.53
CA PHE A 17 4.14 24.05 15.36
C PHE A 17 2.83 23.32 15.67
N ILE A 18 2.65 22.77 16.88
CA ILE A 18 1.45 21.97 17.23
C ILE A 18 0.57 22.72 18.23
N ARG A 19 -0.65 23.07 17.81
CA ARG A 19 -1.69 23.60 18.70
C ARG A 19 -2.30 22.45 19.52
N ARG A 20 -2.28 22.57 20.86
CA ARG A 20 -2.76 21.56 21.85
C ARG A 20 -2.10 20.17 21.73
N PRO A 21 -0.81 20.05 22.07
CA PRO A 21 -0.05 18.79 21.98
C PRO A 21 -0.51 17.68 22.95
N ASN A 22 -1.45 17.95 23.86
CA ASN A 22 -1.86 17.01 24.91
C ASN A 22 -2.98 16.02 24.49
N SER A 23 -3.47 16.11 23.24
CA SER A 23 -4.53 15.23 22.71
C SER A 23 -4.08 14.53 21.41
N PRO A 24 -3.02 13.70 21.44
CA PRO A 24 -2.45 13.10 20.22
C PRO A 24 -3.35 12.07 19.53
N GLN A 25 -4.47 11.68 20.17
CA GLN A 25 -5.48 10.78 19.59
C GLN A 25 -6.50 11.52 18.71
N ASP A 26 -6.58 12.86 18.79
CA ASP A 26 -7.41 13.64 17.88
C ASP A 26 -6.81 13.53 16.45
N PRO A 27 -7.58 13.11 15.43
CA PRO A 27 -7.11 12.99 14.06
C PRO A 27 -6.38 14.23 13.53
N ARG A 28 -6.84 15.44 13.89
CA ARG A 28 -6.22 16.70 13.45
C ARG A 28 -4.87 16.95 14.11
N VAL A 29 -4.75 16.61 15.39
CA VAL A 29 -3.50 16.75 16.15
C VAL A 29 -2.50 15.69 15.69
N ARG A 30 -2.96 14.44 15.49
CA ARG A 30 -2.16 13.35 14.93
C ARG A 30 -1.59 13.70 13.55
N ALA A 31 -2.42 14.24 12.65
CA ALA A 31 -1.97 14.71 11.34
C ALA A 31 -0.94 15.84 11.44
N ALA A 32 -1.11 16.80 12.36
CA ALA A 32 -0.14 17.86 12.57
C ALA A 32 1.24 17.34 13.04
N TYR A 33 1.27 16.33 13.92
CA TYR A 33 2.50 15.64 14.32
C TYR A 33 3.18 14.94 13.14
N GLY A 34 2.41 14.22 12.30
CA GLY A 34 2.90 13.58 11.08
C GLY A 34 3.51 14.60 10.11
N ASN A 35 2.77 15.65 9.78
CA ASN A 35 3.22 16.70 8.87
C ASN A 35 4.49 17.41 9.35
N LEU A 36 4.57 17.73 10.65
CA LEU A 36 5.79 18.29 11.23
C LEU A 36 6.97 17.35 11.05
N ALA A 37 6.79 16.06 11.33
CA ALA A 37 7.84 15.06 11.21
C ALA A 37 8.34 14.94 9.75
N SER A 38 7.41 14.84 8.80
CA SER A 38 7.70 14.72 7.38
C SER A 38 8.42 15.95 6.81
N VAL A 39 7.96 17.17 7.12
CA VAL A 39 8.58 18.41 6.63
C VAL A 39 9.99 18.58 7.20
N VAL A 40 10.17 18.36 8.50
CA VAL A 40 11.49 18.43 9.14
C VAL A 40 12.43 17.38 8.53
N GLY A 41 11.95 16.15 8.35
CA GLY A 41 12.73 15.08 7.74
C GLY A 41 13.16 15.41 6.32
N MET A 42 12.24 15.91 5.48
CA MET A 42 12.53 16.35 4.11
C MET A 42 13.62 17.43 4.08
N VAL A 43 13.47 18.50 4.86
CA VAL A 43 14.42 19.62 4.87
C VAL A 43 15.81 19.14 5.30
N CYS A 44 15.89 18.32 6.35
CA CYS A 44 17.16 17.76 6.78
C CYS A 44 17.80 16.89 5.70
N ASN A 45 17.05 15.96 5.09
CA ASN A 45 17.56 15.08 4.03
C ASN A 45 18.05 15.86 2.80
N ILE A 46 17.34 16.90 2.37
CA ILE A 46 17.77 17.78 1.27
C ILE A 46 19.07 18.50 1.62
N LEU A 47 19.18 19.07 2.82
CA LEU A 47 20.40 19.77 3.25
C LEU A 47 21.60 18.82 3.34
N LEU A 48 21.39 17.61 3.88
CA LEU A 48 22.43 16.58 3.94
C LEU A 48 22.85 16.11 2.55
N CYS A 49 21.89 15.86 1.65
CA CYS A 49 22.15 15.52 0.26
C CYS A 49 23.02 16.59 -0.41
N LEU A 50 22.63 17.86 -0.34
CA LEU A 50 23.40 18.95 -0.95
C LEU A 50 24.83 19.04 -0.39
N GLY A 51 24.97 18.99 0.93
CA GLY A 51 26.28 19.05 1.58
C GLY A 51 27.20 17.89 1.18
N LYS A 52 26.69 16.66 1.23
CA LYS A 52 27.44 15.47 0.83
C LYS A 52 27.74 15.44 -0.67
N PHE A 53 26.79 15.84 -1.52
CA PHE A 53 26.99 15.86 -2.98
C PHE A 53 28.08 16.85 -3.39
N VAL A 54 28.09 18.06 -2.81
CA VAL A 54 29.13 19.06 -3.04
C VAL A 54 30.51 18.52 -2.63
N VAL A 55 30.62 17.92 -1.44
CA VAL A 55 31.89 17.35 -0.97
C VAL A 55 32.30 16.13 -1.80
N GLY A 56 31.39 15.21 -2.09
CA GLY A 56 31.66 14.01 -2.87
C GLY A 56 32.20 14.33 -4.25
N THR A 57 31.62 15.33 -4.92
CA THR A 57 32.07 15.80 -6.24
C THR A 57 33.39 16.57 -6.16
N LEU A 58 33.55 17.51 -5.23
CA LEU A 58 34.78 18.30 -5.07
C LEU A 58 36.01 17.45 -4.75
N PHE A 59 35.83 16.41 -3.93
CA PHE A 59 36.92 15.55 -3.46
C PHE A 59 37.00 14.20 -4.21
N GLY A 60 36.15 14.01 -5.22
CA GLY A 60 36.14 12.84 -6.09
C GLY A 60 35.75 11.53 -5.41
N SER A 61 34.99 11.55 -4.31
CA SER A 61 34.52 10.36 -3.61
C SER A 61 33.15 9.90 -4.13
N ILE A 62 33.11 8.69 -4.67
CA ILE A 62 31.88 8.09 -5.20
C ILE A 62 31.03 7.56 -4.04
N ALA A 63 31.65 7.01 -2.99
CA ALA A 63 30.94 6.55 -1.81
C ALA A 63 30.13 7.67 -1.13
N ILE A 64 30.71 8.87 -1.02
CA ILE A 64 30.01 10.03 -0.45
C ILE A 64 28.92 10.54 -1.38
N THR A 65 29.16 10.53 -2.69
CA THR A 65 28.14 10.91 -3.68
C THR A 65 26.95 9.95 -3.68
N ALA A 66 27.22 8.65 -3.51
CA ALA A 66 26.17 7.64 -3.33
C ALA A 66 25.40 7.85 -2.02
N ASP A 67 26.08 8.09 -0.91
CA ASP A 67 25.45 8.38 0.38
C ASP A 67 24.62 9.69 0.36
N ALA A 68 25.01 10.67 -0.46
CA ALA A 68 24.20 11.86 -0.73
C ALA A 68 22.89 11.51 -1.45
N LEU A 69 22.97 10.67 -2.48
CA LEU A 69 21.82 10.27 -3.29
C LEU A 69 20.87 9.34 -2.54
N ASN A 70 21.36 8.57 -1.57
CA ASN A 70 20.50 7.88 -0.62
C ASN A 70 19.62 8.88 0.15
N ASN A 71 20.20 9.99 0.66
CA ASN A 71 19.41 11.03 1.33
C ASN A 71 18.47 11.80 0.38
N LEU A 72 18.79 11.86 -0.91
CA LEU A 72 17.84 12.36 -1.91
C LEU A 72 16.64 11.42 -2.03
N SER A 73 16.87 10.10 -2.07
CA SER A 73 15.82 9.08 -2.07
C SER A 73 14.91 9.23 -0.85
N ASP A 74 15.47 9.46 0.34
CA ASP A 74 14.68 9.66 1.57
C ASP A 74 13.83 10.94 1.54
N ALA A 75 14.32 11.99 0.86
CA ALA A 75 13.56 13.24 0.67
C ALA A 75 12.49 13.13 -0.42
N SER A 76 12.66 12.18 -1.34
CA SER A 76 11.90 12.10 -2.58
C SER A 76 10.41 11.86 -2.38
N SER A 77 10.02 11.09 -1.36
CA SER A 77 8.62 10.86 -0.97
C SER A 77 7.85 12.16 -0.75
N ASN A 78 8.48 13.16 -0.11
CA ASN A 78 7.86 14.45 0.14
C ASN A 78 7.83 15.35 -1.11
N ILE A 79 8.80 15.19 -2.02
CA ILE A 79 8.77 15.85 -3.34
C ILE A 79 7.62 15.29 -4.17
N VAL A 80 7.45 13.97 -4.15
CA VAL A 80 6.32 13.26 -4.76
C VAL A 80 5.02 13.76 -4.17
N SER A 81 4.87 13.84 -2.85
CA SER A 81 3.66 14.39 -2.24
C SER A 81 3.42 15.85 -2.66
N LEU A 82 4.45 16.70 -2.70
CA LEU A 82 4.28 18.12 -3.02
C LEU A 82 3.86 18.35 -4.48
N VAL A 83 4.48 17.65 -5.43
CA VAL A 83 4.13 17.73 -6.86
C VAL A 83 2.84 16.96 -7.14
N GLY A 84 2.75 15.74 -6.61
CA GLY A 84 1.63 14.83 -6.72
C GLY A 84 0.34 15.45 -6.22
N PHE A 85 0.30 15.99 -5.00
CA PHE A 85 -0.90 16.65 -4.47
C PHE A 85 -1.35 17.83 -5.32
N LYS A 86 -0.41 18.62 -5.85
CA LYS A 86 -0.79 19.77 -6.68
C LYS A 86 -1.46 19.34 -7.99
N LEU A 87 -0.99 18.25 -8.59
CA LEU A 87 -1.57 17.69 -9.82
C LEU A 87 -2.86 16.90 -9.52
N ALA A 88 -2.87 16.14 -8.43
CA ALA A 88 -4.00 15.34 -7.96
C ALA A 88 -5.20 16.18 -7.52
N ALA A 89 -4.96 17.36 -6.94
CA ALA A 89 -6.02 18.28 -6.51
C ALA A 89 -6.79 18.93 -7.67
N LYS A 90 -6.41 18.67 -8.93
CA LYS A 90 -7.18 19.13 -10.08
C LYS A 90 -8.53 18.39 -10.12
N ALA A 91 -9.61 19.17 -10.08
CA ALA A 91 -10.97 18.66 -10.14
C ALA A 91 -11.23 17.82 -11.41
N PRO A 92 -12.22 16.91 -11.40
CA PRO A 92 -12.66 16.19 -12.59
C PRO A 92 -12.96 17.11 -13.78
N ASP A 93 -12.63 16.63 -14.97
CA ASP A 93 -12.93 17.32 -16.23
C ASP A 93 -13.50 16.33 -17.27
N ALA A 94 -13.83 16.82 -18.46
CA ALA A 94 -14.47 16.01 -19.50
C ALA A 94 -13.61 14.84 -19.99
N GLU A 95 -12.28 14.94 -19.90
CA GLU A 95 -11.35 13.87 -20.26
C GLU A 95 -11.13 12.90 -19.08
N HIS A 96 -11.21 13.42 -17.84
CA HIS A 96 -10.98 12.68 -16.60
C HIS A 96 -12.16 12.84 -15.64
N PRO A 97 -13.29 12.15 -15.86
CA PRO A 97 -14.51 12.30 -15.07
C PRO A 97 -14.37 11.85 -13.60
N TYR A 98 -13.38 11.01 -13.31
CA TYR A 98 -13.05 10.56 -11.95
C TYR A 98 -11.95 11.41 -11.27
N GLY A 99 -11.49 12.47 -11.93
CA GLY A 99 -10.45 13.35 -11.40
C GLY A 99 -9.03 12.91 -11.75
N HIS A 100 -8.08 13.57 -11.09
CA HIS A 100 -6.64 13.47 -11.41
C HIS A 100 -5.83 12.82 -10.27
N ALA A 101 -6.48 12.19 -9.29
CA ALA A 101 -5.78 11.74 -8.08
C ALA A 101 -4.67 10.71 -8.34
N ARG A 102 -4.81 9.84 -9.36
CA ARG A 102 -3.72 8.94 -9.81
C ARG A 102 -2.43 9.65 -10.29
N PHE A 103 -2.47 10.96 -10.58
CA PHE A 103 -1.24 11.71 -10.88
C PHE A 103 -0.25 11.72 -9.71
N GLU A 104 -0.71 11.50 -8.48
CA GLU A 104 0.16 11.33 -7.33
C GLU A 104 1.06 10.09 -7.47
N TYR A 105 0.47 8.94 -7.82
CA TYR A 105 1.24 7.71 -8.09
C TYR A 105 2.16 7.86 -9.29
N LEU A 106 1.70 8.53 -10.36
CA LEU A 106 2.53 8.78 -11.54
C LEU A 106 3.73 9.70 -11.22
N ALA A 107 3.53 10.75 -10.42
CA ALA A 107 4.62 11.60 -9.95
C ALA A 107 5.61 10.78 -9.10
N GLY A 108 5.10 9.89 -8.25
CA GLY A 108 5.87 8.89 -7.53
C GLY A 108 6.75 8.07 -8.45
N LEU A 109 6.14 7.43 -9.44
CA LEU A 109 6.81 6.58 -10.41
C LEU A 109 7.94 7.29 -11.15
N VAL A 110 7.72 8.53 -11.62
CA VAL A 110 8.76 9.33 -12.31
C VAL A 110 9.97 9.55 -11.41
N VAL A 111 9.74 9.87 -10.13
CA VAL A 111 10.79 10.10 -9.15
C VAL A 111 11.54 8.80 -8.83
N SER A 112 10.83 7.69 -8.58
CA SER A 112 11.41 6.37 -8.32
C SER A 112 12.28 5.89 -9.47
N VAL A 113 11.81 6.02 -10.71
CA VAL A 113 12.57 5.67 -11.92
C VAL A 113 13.81 6.56 -12.07
N THR A 114 13.71 7.86 -11.75
CA THR A 114 14.86 8.78 -11.77
C THR A 114 15.92 8.34 -10.75
N ILE A 115 15.51 7.98 -9.53
CA ILE A 115 16.41 7.46 -8.49
C ILE A 115 17.09 6.17 -8.95
N LEU A 116 16.36 5.24 -9.54
CA LEU A 116 16.94 4.01 -10.10
C LEU A 116 17.97 4.31 -11.20
N GLY A 117 17.64 5.20 -12.14
CA GLY A 117 18.55 5.60 -13.22
C GLY A 117 19.86 6.18 -12.68
N ILE A 118 19.76 7.07 -11.69
CA ILE A 118 20.93 7.63 -11.01
C ILE A 118 21.69 6.56 -10.22
N GLY A 119 20.98 5.66 -9.53
CA GLY A 119 21.57 4.53 -8.79
C GLY A 119 22.37 3.59 -9.68
N PHE A 120 21.89 3.29 -10.88
CA PHE A 120 22.64 2.51 -11.87
C PHE A 120 23.89 3.23 -12.36
N SER A 121 23.82 4.56 -12.57
CA SER A 121 24.99 5.36 -12.94
C SER A 121 26.05 5.30 -11.84
N LEU A 122 25.66 5.51 -10.58
CA LEU A 122 26.56 5.40 -9.43
C LEU A 122 27.14 4.00 -9.27
N LEU A 123 26.35 2.94 -9.47
CA LEU A 123 26.84 1.58 -9.39
C LEU A 123 27.95 1.36 -10.43
N LYS A 124 27.72 1.78 -11.67
CA LYS A 124 28.71 1.69 -12.75
C LYS A 124 29.98 2.46 -12.40
N GLU A 125 29.87 3.70 -11.93
CA GLU A 125 31.02 4.52 -11.54
C GLU A 125 31.77 3.91 -10.34
N SER A 126 31.04 3.38 -9.35
CA SER A 126 31.62 2.73 -8.17
C SER A 126 32.38 1.46 -8.51
N VAL A 127 31.81 0.59 -9.38
CA VAL A 127 32.49 -0.60 -9.91
C VAL A 127 33.73 -0.18 -10.70
N THR A 128 33.61 0.85 -11.55
CA THR A 128 34.73 1.37 -12.33
C THR A 128 35.88 1.81 -11.41
N LYS A 129 35.57 2.53 -10.33
CA LYS A 129 36.56 3.01 -9.37
C LYS A 129 37.14 1.89 -8.49
N ALA A 130 36.35 0.86 -8.18
CA ALA A 130 36.86 -0.33 -7.49
C ALA A 130 37.89 -1.08 -8.35
N LEU A 131 37.67 -1.16 -9.67
CA LEU A 131 38.58 -1.80 -10.61
C LEU A 131 39.78 -0.92 -11.02
N HIS A 132 39.56 0.39 -11.16
CA HIS A 132 40.55 1.39 -11.54
C HIS A 132 40.56 2.52 -10.50
N PRO A 133 41.28 2.34 -9.38
CA PRO A 133 41.26 3.30 -8.28
C PRO A 133 41.81 4.65 -8.71
N THR A 134 41.02 5.70 -8.48
CA THR A 134 41.44 7.09 -8.60
C THR A 134 41.62 7.69 -7.21
N PRO A 135 42.64 8.56 -7.00
CA PRO A 135 42.94 9.11 -5.67
C PRO A 135 41.75 9.89 -5.12
N VAL A 136 41.31 9.55 -3.90
CA VAL A 136 40.33 10.36 -3.17
C VAL A 136 41.05 11.47 -2.44
N GLN A 137 40.70 12.72 -2.74
CA GLN A 137 41.31 13.85 -2.04
C GLN A 137 40.74 13.95 -0.64
N PHE A 138 41.56 13.69 0.37
CA PHE A 138 41.13 13.82 1.76
C PHE A 138 41.08 15.30 2.19
N GLY A 139 39.89 15.78 2.55
CA GLY A 139 39.68 17.11 3.11
C GLY A 139 39.07 17.05 4.51
N TRP A 140 39.50 17.92 5.42
CA TRP A 140 38.84 18.09 6.73
C TRP A 140 37.37 18.50 6.59
N LEU A 141 37.03 19.19 5.51
CA LEU A 141 35.65 19.51 5.15
C LEU A 141 34.80 18.24 4.95
N THR A 142 35.37 17.20 4.32
CA THR A 142 34.71 15.91 4.12
C THR A 142 34.34 15.24 5.43
N VAL A 143 35.31 15.16 6.34
CA VAL A 143 35.08 14.59 7.68
C VAL A 143 34.03 15.39 8.43
N ALA A 144 34.11 16.74 8.40
CA ALA A 144 33.15 17.60 9.05
C ALA A 144 31.72 17.37 8.54
N VAL A 145 31.52 17.30 7.21
CA VAL A 145 30.20 17.06 6.61
C VAL A 145 29.65 15.68 6.96
N LEU A 146 30.46 14.63 6.93
CA LEU A 146 30.01 13.28 7.29
C LEU A 146 29.67 13.16 8.79
N VAL A 147 30.48 13.77 9.66
CA VAL A 147 30.20 13.81 11.11
C VAL A 147 28.91 14.58 11.40
N VAL A 148 28.72 15.76 10.79
CA VAL A 148 27.47 16.52 10.92
C VAL A 148 26.29 15.70 10.41
N SER A 149 26.45 15.00 9.29
CA SER A 149 25.39 14.14 8.73
C SER A 149 24.98 13.03 9.68
N ILE A 150 25.95 12.36 10.31
CA ILE A 150 25.71 11.34 11.33
C ILE A 150 24.95 11.93 12.52
N LEU A 151 25.36 13.10 13.02
CA LEU A 151 24.69 13.76 14.15
C LEU A 151 23.25 14.16 13.81
N VAL A 152 23.01 14.69 12.61
CA VAL A 152 21.68 15.05 12.15
C VAL A 152 20.79 13.81 12.00
N LYS A 153 21.28 12.73 11.37
CA LYS A 153 20.49 11.48 11.22
C LYS A 153 20.25 10.78 12.56
N LEU A 154 21.19 10.81 13.50
CA LEU A 154 20.98 10.33 14.88
C LEU A 154 19.87 11.14 15.58
N TRP A 155 19.90 12.47 15.43
CA TRP A 155 18.84 13.32 15.95
C TRP A 155 17.49 13.04 15.29
N MET A 156 17.45 12.90 13.96
CA MET A 156 16.24 12.55 13.20
C MET A 156 15.66 11.21 13.65
N SER A 157 16.51 10.20 13.87
CA SER A 157 16.08 8.91 14.41
C SER A 157 15.42 9.06 15.79
N GLY A 158 16.02 9.85 16.69
CA GLY A 158 15.43 10.15 18.00
C GLY A 158 14.11 10.94 17.89
N PHE A 159 14.05 11.91 16.99
CA PHE A 159 12.91 12.78 16.74
C PHE A 159 11.71 11.99 16.18
N ASN A 160 11.92 11.24 15.09
CA ASN A 160 10.88 10.41 14.47
C ASN A 160 10.39 9.32 15.41
N ARG A 161 11.29 8.71 16.20
CA ARG A 161 10.90 7.70 17.21
C ARG A 161 10.06 8.30 18.33
N ALA A 162 10.38 9.52 18.77
CA ALA A 162 9.61 10.21 19.79
C ALA A 162 8.20 10.54 19.29
N ILE A 163 8.08 11.12 18.09
CA ILE A 163 6.77 11.45 17.50
C ILE A 163 5.99 10.17 17.19
N GLY A 164 6.61 9.18 16.56
CA GLY A 164 5.98 7.89 16.24
C GLY A 164 5.38 7.20 17.46
N ARG A 165 6.03 7.28 18.62
CA ARG A 165 5.46 6.77 19.90
C ARG A 165 4.33 7.63 20.47
N ILE A 166 4.32 8.93 20.23
CA ILE A 166 3.27 9.83 20.70
C ILE A 166 1.96 9.57 19.95
N ILE A 167 2.04 9.34 18.64
CA ILE A 167 0.87 9.14 17.78
C ILE A 167 0.64 7.67 17.38
N SER A 168 1.39 6.74 17.96
CA SER A 168 1.37 5.31 17.61
C SER A 168 1.48 5.05 16.09
N SER A 169 2.39 5.75 15.41
CA SER A 169 2.62 5.61 13.97
C SER A 169 3.79 4.68 13.71
N GLU A 170 3.49 3.50 13.17
CA GLU A 170 4.50 2.53 12.73
C GLU A 170 5.37 3.09 11.60
N THR A 171 4.78 3.88 10.70
CA THR A 171 5.50 4.59 9.62
C THR A 171 6.63 5.44 10.18
N LEU A 172 6.39 6.27 11.20
CA LEU A 172 7.44 7.11 11.78
C LEU A 172 8.47 6.29 12.59
N ILE A 173 8.07 5.14 13.15
CA ILE A 173 9.02 4.21 13.76
C ILE A 173 9.93 3.59 12.70
N ALA A 174 9.39 3.24 11.54
CA ALA A 174 10.17 2.78 10.39
C ALA A 174 11.11 3.87 9.89
N THR A 175 10.65 5.11 9.70
CA THR A 175 11.50 6.26 9.33
C THR A 175 12.62 6.51 10.34
N ALA A 176 12.35 6.29 11.63
CA ALA A 176 13.37 6.39 12.66
C ALA A 176 14.44 5.29 12.57
N ALA A 177 14.04 4.06 12.21
CA ALA A 177 14.96 2.94 11.99
C ALA A 177 15.78 3.14 10.72
N ASP A 178 15.17 3.68 9.67
CA ASP A 178 15.81 4.05 8.41
C ASP A 178 16.89 5.12 8.63
N SER A 179 16.56 6.23 9.31
CA SER A 179 17.54 7.24 9.71
C SER A 179 18.71 6.68 10.53
N ARG A 180 18.49 5.60 11.29
CA ARG A 180 19.57 4.90 12.02
C ARG A 180 20.43 4.05 11.07
N ASN A 181 19.84 3.41 10.08
CA ASN A 181 20.59 2.66 9.07
C ASN A 181 21.47 3.62 8.24
N ASP A 182 21.00 4.83 7.95
CA ASP A 182 21.82 5.87 7.31
C ASP A 182 23.02 6.27 8.15
N VAL A 183 22.86 6.36 9.47
CA VAL A 183 24.00 6.62 10.37
C VAL A 183 25.08 5.55 10.20
N LEU A 184 24.68 4.28 10.11
CA LEU A 184 25.62 3.17 9.91
C LEU A 184 26.28 3.25 8.52
N SER A 185 25.50 3.56 7.48
CA SER A 185 25.99 3.73 6.11
C SER A 185 27.00 4.89 6.02
N THR A 186 26.61 6.10 6.46
CA THR A 186 27.47 7.28 6.47
C THR A 186 28.70 7.08 7.37
N ALA A 187 28.58 6.37 8.50
CA ALA A 187 29.73 6.03 9.34
C ALA A 187 30.69 5.07 8.65
N ALA A 188 30.19 4.08 7.91
CA ALA A 188 31.02 3.18 7.12
C ALA A 188 31.76 3.93 6.01
N VAL A 189 31.10 4.87 5.33
CA VAL A 189 31.72 5.77 4.35
C VAL A 189 32.80 6.65 4.99
N LEU A 190 32.54 7.20 6.18
CA LEU A 190 33.54 7.99 6.92
C LEU A 190 34.76 7.15 7.32
N VAL A 191 34.54 5.94 7.84
CA VAL A 191 35.62 5.02 8.20
C VAL A 191 36.44 4.65 6.96
N ALA A 192 35.78 4.36 5.83
CA ALA A 192 36.46 4.09 4.58
C ALA A 192 37.30 5.28 4.11
N ALA A 193 36.78 6.51 4.19
CA ALA A 193 37.53 7.72 3.84
C ALA A 193 38.78 7.91 4.72
N ILE A 194 38.68 7.65 6.03
CA ILE A 194 39.82 7.71 6.96
C ILE A 194 40.84 6.61 6.63
N LEU A 195 40.38 5.38 6.36
CA LEU A 195 41.25 4.27 6.00
C LEU A 195 41.98 4.54 4.68
N CYS A 196 41.30 5.01 3.63
CA CYS A 196 41.92 5.43 2.37
C CYS A 196 43.07 6.42 2.63
N ARG A 197 42.88 7.38 3.54
CA ARG A 197 43.91 8.37 3.88
C ARG A 197 45.12 7.77 4.62
N VAL A 198 44.92 6.76 5.47
CA VAL A 198 45.98 6.16 6.29
C VAL A 198 46.73 5.07 5.52
N THR A 199 46.03 4.26 4.73
CA THR A 199 46.60 3.10 4.02
C THR A 199 46.91 3.35 2.56
N GLY A 200 46.32 4.40 1.95
CA GLY A 200 46.39 4.66 0.51
C GLY A 200 45.52 3.73 -0.33
N TRP A 201 44.60 2.96 0.28
CA TRP A 201 43.75 2.00 -0.43
C TRP A 201 42.50 2.66 -1.00
N ASP A 202 42.66 3.40 -2.09
CA ASP A 202 41.55 4.11 -2.77
C ASP A 202 40.44 3.15 -3.29
N VAL A 203 40.74 1.85 -3.42
CA VAL A 203 39.77 0.78 -3.75
C VAL A 203 38.58 0.76 -2.77
N LEU A 204 38.80 1.10 -1.50
CA LEU A 204 37.76 1.06 -0.47
C LEU A 204 36.61 2.04 -0.76
N ASP A 205 36.89 3.19 -1.38
CA ASP A 205 35.86 4.14 -1.80
C ASP A 205 34.96 3.55 -2.90
N GLY A 206 35.55 2.85 -3.86
CA GLY A 206 34.80 2.13 -4.90
C GLY A 206 33.91 1.04 -4.31
N LEU A 207 34.45 0.21 -3.41
CA LEU A 207 33.69 -0.88 -2.77
C LEU A 207 32.54 -0.35 -1.89
N MET A 208 32.77 0.71 -1.13
CA MET A 208 31.71 1.35 -0.35
C MET A 208 30.65 1.99 -1.26
N GLY A 209 31.07 2.64 -2.35
CA GLY A 209 30.15 3.16 -3.37
C GLY A 209 29.25 2.08 -3.97
N VAL A 210 29.81 0.88 -4.26
CA VAL A 210 29.02 -0.27 -4.74
C VAL A 210 27.98 -0.68 -3.70
N GLY A 211 28.39 -0.83 -2.43
CA GLY A 211 27.48 -1.21 -1.36
C GLY A 211 26.31 -0.25 -1.20
N VAL A 212 26.59 1.06 -1.18
CA VAL A 212 25.54 2.10 -1.08
C VAL A 212 24.68 2.15 -2.34
N ALA A 213 25.27 2.03 -3.54
CA ALA A 213 24.51 2.03 -4.79
C ALA A 213 23.55 0.83 -4.88
N VAL A 214 23.96 -0.37 -4.45
CA VAL A 214 23.06 -1.54 -4.37
C VAL A 214 21.92 -1.29 -3.39
N PHE A 215 22.19 -0.68 -2.23
CA PHE A 215 21.15 -0.32 -1.27
C PHE A 215 20.12 0.65 -1.90
N ILE A 216 20.59 1.69 -2.60
CA ILE A 216 19.72 2.64 -3.32
C ILE A 216 18.88 1.93 -4.39
N LEU A 217 19.44 0.98 -5.13
CA LEU A 217 18.70 0.23 -6.16
C LEU A 217 17.59 -0.64 -5.56
N ILE A 218 17.85 -1.30 -4.42
CA ILE A 218 16.82 -2.08 -3.71
C ILE A 218 15.71 -1.15 -3.21
N SER A 219 16.06 -0.05 -2.55
CA SER A 219 15.08 0.93 -2.05
C SER A 219 14.29 1.58 -3.18
N GLY A 220 14.95 1.95 -4.27
CA GLY A 220 14.32 2.53 -5.46
C GLY A 220 13.38 1.54 -6.15
N TRP A 221 13.71 0.25 -6.20
CA TRP A 221 12.82 -0.77 -6.74
C TRP A 221 11.56 -0.95 -5.90
N GLY A 222 11.70 -0.96 -4.57
CA GLY A 222 10.56 -0.95 -3.65
C GLY A 222 9.63 0.23 -3.94
N LEU A 223 10.18 1.45 -4.05
CA LEU A 223 9.40 2.66 -4.35
C LEU A 223 8.71 2.59 -5.72
N VAL A 224 9.30 1.94 -6.72
CA VAL A 224 8.63 1.69 -8.00
C VAL A 224 7.43 0.76 -7.80
N MET A 225 7.59 -0.36 -7.08
CA MET A 225 6.49 -1.30 -6.83
C MET A 225 5.35 -0.64 -6.03
N ASP A 226 5.69 0.14 -5.00
CA ASP A 226 4.72 0.88 -4.17
C ASP A 226 3.89 1.88 -4.98
N THR A 227 4.44 2.41 -6.09
CA THR A 227 3.72 3.36 -6.98
C THR A 227 3.01 2.67 -8.14
N LEU A 228 3.51 1.51 -8.60
CA LEU A 228 2.90 0.75 -9.68
C LEU A 228 1.72 -0.10 -9.22
N SER A 229 1.78 -0.68 -8.01
CA SER A 229 0.72 -1.56 -7.51
C SER A 229 -0.66 -0.87 -7.48
N PRO A 230 -0.80 0.36 -6.93
CA PRO A 230 -2.07 1.08 -6.98
C PRO A 230 -2.54 1.41 -8.41
N LEU A 231 -1.60 1.64 -9.34
CA LEU A 231 -1.92 1.91 -10.74
C LEU A 231 -2.44 0.68 -11.49
N LEU A 232 -2.00 -0.52 -11.09
CA LEU A 232 -2.39 -1.80 -11.69
C LEU A 232 -3.71 -2.35 -11.12
N GLY A 233 -4.19 -1.80 -10.00
CA GLY A 233 -5.37 -2.29 -9.30
C GLY A 233 -5.01 -3.19 -8.12
N GLU A 234 -4.26 -2.63 -7.17
CA GLU A 234 -3.98 -3.27 -5.89
C GLU A 234 -5.27 -3.67 -5.18
N SER A 235 -5.24 -4.85 -4.53
CA SER A 235 -6.38 -5.33 -3.76
C SER A 235 -6.68 -4.37 -2.60
N PRO A 236 -7.97 -4.09 -2.30
CA PRO A 236 -8.33 -3.29 -1.14
C PRO A 236 -7.83 -3.93 0.17
N SER A 237 -7.63 -3.11 1.20
CA SER A 237 -7.27 -3.61 2.53
C SER A 237 -8.37 -4.48 3.12
N GLU A 238 -8.00 -5.55 3.82
CA GLU A 238 -8.95 -6.45 4.50
C GLU A 238 -9.92 -5.69 5.42
N ASP A 239 -9.41 -4.71 6.18
CA ASP A 239 -10.22 -3.86 7.07
C ASP A 239 -11.33 -3.09 6.32
N LEU A 240 -11.07 -2.65 5.07
CA LEU A 240 -12.03 -1.91 4.26
C LEU A 240 -13.10 -2.86 3.72
N VAL A 241 -12.68 -4.04 3.25
CA VAL A 241 -13.58 -5.10 2.79
C VAL A 241 -14.53 -5.50 3.92
N GLU A 242 -14.00 -5.81 5.09
CA GLU A 242 -14.79 -6.22 6.26
C GLU A 242 -15.73 -5.10 6.71
N HIS A 243 -15.28 -3.84 6.71
CA HIS A 243 -16.14 -2.69 7.03
C HIS A 243 -17.32 -2.55 6.06
N ILE A 244 -17.09 -2.67 4.75
CA ILE A 244 -18.15 -2.59 3.74
C ILE A 244 -19.14 -3.74 3.93
N GLU A 245 -18.66 -4.98 4.00
CA GLU A 245 -19.50 -6.17 4.14
C GLU A 245 -20.34 -6.11 5.43
N GLN A 246 -19.74 -5.80 6.57
CA GLN A 246 -20.45 -5.71 7.84
C GLN A 246 -21.46 -4.57 7.87
N THR A 247 -21.13 -3.43 7.26
CA THR A 247 -22.05 -2.29 7.19
C THR A 247 -23.29 -2.67 6.38
N VAL A 248 -23.12 -3.27 5.20
CA VAL A 248 -24.24 -3.71 4.35
C VAL A 248 -25.07 -4.80 5.04
N MET A 249 -24.41 -5.82 5.60
CA MET A 249 -25.08 -6.90 6.34
C MET A 249 -25.81 -6.42 7.60
N GLY A 250 -25.49 -5.23 8.11
CA GLY A 250 -26.17 -4.60 9.25
C GLY A 250 -27.58 -4.08 8.92
N TYR A 251 -27.94 -3.95 7.64
CA TYR A 251 -29.25 -3.44 7.23
C TYR A 251 -30.32 -4.54 7.26
N PRO A 252 -31.49 -4.29 7.90
CA PRO A 252 -32.59 -5.25 7.90
C PRO A 252 -33.08 -5.55 6.47
N GLY A 253 -33.19 -6.83 6.15
CA GLY A 253 -33.64 -7.31 4.84
C GLY A 253 -32.51 -7.83 3.95
N VAL A 254 -31.26 -7.42 4.20
CA VAL A 254 -30.08 -7.98 3.52
C VAL A 254 -29.86 -9.43 3.95
N LEU A 255 -29.77 -10.33 2.97
CA LEU A 255 -29.56 -11.76 3.18
C LEU A 255 -28.09 -12.16 3.08
N GLY A 256 -27.33 -11.44 2.27
CA GLY A 256 -25.95 -11.76 1.91
C GLY A 256 -25.33 -10.68 1.05
N VAL A 257 -24.00 -10.75 0.91
CA VAL A 257 -23.23 -9.90 0.01
C VAL A 257 -22.15 -10.72 -0.69
N HIS A 258 -21.89 -10.41 -1.96
CA HIS A 258 -20.84 -11.03 -2.77
C HIS A 258 -20.36 -10.06 -3.85
N ASP A 259 -19.34 -10.47 -4.61
CA ASP A 259 -18.76 -9.71 -5.72
C ASP A 259 -18.40 -8.25 -5.35
N LEU A 260 -17.84 -8.05 -4.15
CA LEU A 260 -17.29 -6.76 -3.79
C LEU A 260 -16.06 -6.47 -4.64
N MET A 261 -16.15 -5.45 -5.47
CA MET A 261 -15.04 -4.92 -6.26
C MET A 261 -14.76 -3.52 -5.75
N VAL A 262 -13.52 -3.25 -5.36
CA VAL A 262 -13.09 -1.90 -4.95
C VAL A 262 -12.10 -1.38 -5.99
N HIS A 263 -12.38 -0.22 -6.53
CA HIS A 263 -11.56 0.48 -7.51
C HIS A 263 -10.93 1.72 -6.88
N ASP A 264 -9.60 1.79 -6.91
CA ASP A 264 -8.84 2.94 -6.44
C ASP A 264 -8.47 3.86 -7.61
N TYR A 265 -8.94 5.12 -7.57
CA TYR A 265 -8.63 6.16 -8.56
C TYR A 265 -7.70 7.25 -8.00
N GLY A 266 -6.93 6.91 -6.99
CA GLY A 266 -6.01 7.78 -6.28
C GLY A 266 -6.47 8.04 -4.85
N PRO A 267 -5.58 8.61 -4.02
CA PRO A 267 -5.85 8.81 -2.60
C PRO A 267 -7.15 9.58 -2.35
N GLY A 268 -8.05 8.98 -1.57
CA GLY A 268 -9.35 9.55 -1.24
C GLY A 268 -10.41 9.46 -2.34
N HIS A 269 -10.14 8.75 -3.44
CA HIS A 269 -11.06 8.54 -4.56
C HIS A 269 -11.22 7.04 -4.82
N GLN A 270 -11.98 6.38 -3.95
CA GLN A 270 -12.30 4.97 -4.08
C GLN A 270 -13.77 4.78 -4.45
N PHE A 271 -14.03 3.75 -5.23
CA PHE A 271 -15.37 3.35 -5.66
C PHE A 271 -15.53 1.88 -5.35
N ALA A 272 -16.70 1.46 -4.90
CA ALA A 272 -17.00 0.05 -4.73
C ALA A 272 -18.23 -0.32 -5.56
N SER A 273 -18.24 -1.54 -6.10
CA SER A 273 -19.44 -2.20 -6.57
C SER A 273 -19.63 -3.48 -5.79
N ILE A 274 -20.85 -3.78 -5.37
CA ILE A 274 -21.16 -4.97 -4.57
C ILE A 274 -22.51 -5.53 -4.96
N HIS A 275 -22.65 -6.85 -4.95
CA HIS A 275 -23.92 -7.53 -5.09
C HIS A 275 -24.52 -7.74 -3.70
N VAL A 276 -25.79 -7.37 -3.55
CA VAL A 276 -26.52 -7.50 -2.28
C VAL A 276 -27.72 -8.40 -2.49
N GLU A 277 -27.70 -9.53 -1.79
CA GLU A 277 -28.79 -10.51 -1.82
C GLU A 277 -29.98 -9.99 -1.01
N LEU A 278 -31.13 -9.86 -1.68
CA LEU A 278 -32.40 -9.40 -1.08
C LEU A 278 -33.53 -10.37 -1.44
N PRO A 279 -34.59 -10.51 -0.62
CA PRO A 279 -35.71 -11.38 -0.94
C PRO A 279 -36.36 -10.99 -2.27
N ALA A 280 -36.51 -11.96 -3.18
CA ALA A 280 -37.18 -11.76 -4.47
C ALA A 280 -38.68 -11.40 -4.31
N GLU A 281 -39.26 -11.74 -3.15
CA GLU A 281 -40.64 -11.45 -2.80
C GLU A 281 -40.87 -10.02 -2.29
N GLN A 282 -39.79 -9.27 -2.00
CA GLN A 282 -39.87 -7.88 -1.57
C GLN A 282 -40.31 -6.98 -2.74
N ASP A 283 -41.02 -5.89 -2.44
CA ASP A 283 -41.34 -4.89 -3.45
C ASP A 283 -40.06 -4.24 -4.00
N PRO A 284 -39.88 -4.16 -5.33
CA PRO A 284 -38.65 -3.61 -5.93
C PRO A 284 -38.38 -2.15 -5.55
N LEU A 285 -39.40 -1.33 -5.29
CA LEU A 285 -39.20 0.06 -4.85
C LEU A 285 -38.74 0.11 -3.40
N GLU A 286 -39.27 -0.75 -2.53
CA GLU A 286 -38.78 -0.87 -1.15
C GLU A 286 -37.33 -1.38 -1.10
N ALA A 287 -37.00 -2.36 -1.94
CA ALA A 287 -35.62 -2.85 -2.07
C ALA A 287 -34.68 -1.75 -2.61
N HIS A 288 -35.13 -0.98 -3.60
CA HIS A 288 -34.38 0.16 -4.12
C HIS A 288 -34.17 1.24 -3.05
N ASP A 289 -35.20 1.58 -2.28
CA ASP A 289 -35.09 2.55 -1.18
C ASP A 289 -34.10 2.09 -0.10
N LEU A 290 -34.05 0.78 0.20
CA LEU A 290 -33.05 0.20 1.09
C LEU A 290 -31.63 0.39 0.53
N ILE A 291 -31.42 0.03 -0.73
CA ILE A 291 -30.14 0.20 -1.44
C ILE A 291 -29.70 1.66 -1.42
N ASP A 292 -30.58 2.59 -1.78
CA ASP A 292 -30.33 4.04 -1.78
C ASP A 292 -29.85 4.54 -0.40
N ASN A 293 -30.41 4.01 0.68
CA ASN A 293 -30.01 4.39 2.03
C ASN A 293 -28.59 3.90 2.34
N ILE A 294 -28.26 2.67 1.97
CA ILE A 294 -26.93 2.08 2.15
C ILE A 294 -25.88 2.90 1.38
N GLU A 295 -26.13 3.18 0.09
CA GLU A 295 -25.22 3.96 -0.75
C GLU A 295 -25.00 5.38 -0.20
N ARG A 296 -26.06 6.05 0.28
CA ARG A 296 -25.97 7.39 0.88
C ARG A 296 -25.19 7.38 2.20
N ASP A 297 -25.34 6.34 3.00
CA ASP A 297 -24.63 6.24 4.29
C ASP A 297 -23.12 6.07 4.07
N PHE A 298 -22.69 5.23 3.11
CA PHE A 298 -21.27 5.15 2.72
C PHE A 298 -20.74 6.49 2.18
N MET A 299 -21.50 7.18 1.33
CA MET A 299 -21.06 8.47 0.80
C MET A 299 -20.91 9.54 1.90
N LYS A 300 -21.77 9.48 2.93
CA LYS A 300 -21.81 10.47 4.01
C LYS A 300 -20.77 10.21 5.11
N HIS A 301 -20.57 8.95 5.50
CA HIS A 301 -19.72 8.59 6.62
C HIS A 301 -18.31 8.20 6.19
N ASP A 302 -18.17 7.55 5.03
CA ASP A 302 -16.90 6.99 4.55
C ASP A 302 -16.34 7.74 3.33
N HIS A 303 -17.15 8.60 2.70
CA HIS A 303 -16.82 9.25 1.42
C HIS A 303 -16.52 8.24 0.31
N LEU A 304 -17.12 7.05 0.41
CA LEU A 304 -17.00 5.96 -0.55
C LEU A 304 -18.23 5.97 -1.46
N MET A 305 -18.01 6.03 -2.77
CA MET A 305 -19.10 5.83 -3.73
C MET A 305 -19.30 4.33 -3.93
N VAL A 306 -20.39 3.80 -3.38
CA VAL A 306 -20.78 2.40 -3.54
C VAL A 306 -21.92 2.32 -4.55
N THR A 307 -21.79 1.43 -5.54
CA THR A 307 -22.86 1.05 -6.45
C THR A 307 -23.33 -0.34 -6.08
N ILE A 308 -24.58 -0.48 -5.68
CA ILE A 308 -25.13 -1.77 -5.25
C ILE A 308 -25.95 -2.37 -6.39
N HIS A 309 -25.60 -3.61 -6.75
CA HIS A 309 -26.44 -4.42 -7.61
C HIS A 309 -27.45 -5.20 -6.76
N TYR A 310 -28.74 -5.03 -7.08
CA TYR A 310 -29.83 -5.80 -6.50
C TYR A 310 -29.78 -7.25 -6.99
N ASP A 311 -29.53 -8.20 -6.09
CA ASP A 311 -29.55 -9.63 -6.40
C ASP A 311 -30.73 -10.34 -5.70
N PRO A 312 -31.82 -10.63 -6.42
CA PRO A 312 -33.01 -11.24 -5.83
C PRO A 312 -32.82 -12.74 -5.53
N ILE A 313 -32.94 -13.11 -4.27
CA ILE A 313 -32.96 -14.50 -3.82
C ILE A 313 -34.39 -14.94 -3.50
N VAL A 314 -34.85 -16.00 -4.16
CA VAL A 314 -36.15 -16.61 -3.88
C VAL A 314 -36.09 -17.26 -2.49
N THR A 315 -36.81 -16.68 -1.52
CA THR A 315 -36.84 -17.20 -0.13
C THR A 315 -38.04 -18.10 0.14
N SER A 316 -39.07 -18.02 -0.72
CA SER A 316 -40.31 -18.79 -0.57
C SER A 316 -40.20 -20.26 -1.00
N ASP A 317 -39.23 -20.61 -1.85
CA ASP A 317 -39.03 -21.99 -2.33
C ASP A 317 -38.08 -22.78 -1.41
N ALA A 318 -38.68 -23.65 -0.59
CA ALA A 318 -37.93 -24.51 0.32
C ALA A 318 -36.94 -25.44 -0.40
N ALA A 319 -37.20 -25.84 -1.64
CA ALA A 319 -36.30 -26.71 -2.40
C ALA A 319 -35.00 -25.97 -2.77
N VAL A 320 -35.09 -24.69 -3.14
CA VAL A 320 -33.93 -23.84 -3.42
C VAL A 320 -33.09 -23.67 -2.16
N GLY A 321 -33.73 -23.35 -1.03
CA GLY A 321 -33.04 -23.20 0.26
C GLY A 321 -32.30 -24.47 0.70
N VAL A 322 -32.94 -25.64 0.60
CA VAL A 322 -32.33 -26.93 0.94
C VAL A 322 -31.14 -27.24 0.02
N LEU A 323 -31.27 -27.01 -1.29
CA LEU A 323 -30.19 -27.24 -2.22
C LEU A 323 -29.00 -26.31 -1.96
N ARG A 324 -29.26 -25.02 -1.69
CA ARG A 324 -28.23 -24.03 -1.31
C ARG A 324 -27.44 -24.49 -0.10
N SER A 325 -28.12 -24.90 0.98
CA SER A 325 -27.44 -25.39 2.20
C SER A 325 -26.58 -26.62 1.92
N ARG A 326 -27.08 -27.58 1.14
CA ARG A 326 -26.34 -28.81 0.77
C ARG A 326 -25.12 -28.51 -0.08
N LEU A 327 -25.24 -27.62 -1.07
CA LEU A 327 -24.12 -27.20 -1.91
C LEU A 327 -23.05 -26.47 -1.10
N THR A 328 -23.48 -25.55 -0.24
CA THR A 328 -22.57 -24.80 0.64
C THR A 328 -21.80 -25.74 1.57
N GLU A 329 -22.48 -26.71 2.19
CA GLU A 329 -21.83 -27.71 3.05
C GLU A 329 -20.85 -28.59 2.25
N LYS A 330 -21.24 -29.01 1.04
CA LYS A 330 -20.37 -29.81 0.17
C LYS A 330 -19.12 -29.05 -0.26
N LEU A 331 -19.24 -27.77 -0.62
CA LEU A 331 -18.09 -26.92 -0.96
C LEU A 331 -17.16 -26.78 0.24
N ARG A 332 -17.70 -26.50 1.43
CA ARG A 332 -16.91 -26.38 2.67
C ARG A 332 -16.15 -27.67 3.02
N GLN A 333 -16.69 -28.84 2.66
CA GLN A 333 -16.00 -30.13 2.83
C GLN A 333 -14.85 -30.33 1.83
N LEU A 334 -14.94 -29.75 0.63
CA LEU A 334 -13.89 -29.83 -0.38
C LEU A 334 -12.76 -28.85 -0.07
N ASP A 335 -13.11 -27.59 0.18
CA ASP A 335 -12.19 -26.55 0.61
C ASP A 335 -13.01 -25.46 1.34
N PRO A 336 -12.69 -25.12 2.60
CA PRO A 336 -13.39 -24.08 3.34
C PRO A 336 -13.38 -22.69 2.67
N ALA A 337 -12.44 -22.43 1.76
CA ALA A 337 -12.32 -21.16 1.05
C ALA A 337 -13.17 -21.08 -0.24
N LEU A 338 -13.86 -22.16 -0.62
CA LEU A 338 -14.81 -22.14 -1.74
C LEU A 338 -16.16 -21.60 -1.29
N SER A 339 -16.75 -20.73 -2.10
CA SER A 339 -18.11 -20.22 -1.90
C SER A 339 -18.90 -20.30 -3.21
N LEU A 340 -20.21 -20.10 -3.10
CA LEU A 340 -21.11 -20.01 -4.25
C LEU A 340 -22.06 -18.82 -4.06
N HIS A 341 -22.46 -18.20 -5.16
CA HIS A 341 -23.53 -17.20 -5.21
C HIS A 341 -24.41 -17.42 -6.46
N ASP A 342 -25.43 -16.57 -6.64
CA ASP A 342 -26.31 -16.57 -7.81
C ASP A 342 -27.05 -17.91 -8.07
N LEU A 343 -27.27 -18.72 -7.02
CA LEU A 343 -27.93 -20.01 -7.15
C LEU A 343 -29.37 -19.84 -7.64
N ARG A 344 -29.66 -20.40 -8.81
CA ARG A 344 -30.96 -20.38 -9.47
C ARG A 344 -31.38 -21.78 -9.90
N ILE A 345 -32.64 -22.11 -9.66
CA ILE A 345 -33.27 -23.34 -10.13
C ILE A 345 -34.32 -22.97 -11.18
N VAL A 346 -34.13 -23.44 -12.41
CA VAL A 346 -35.00 -23.12 -13.56
C VAL A 346 -35.61 -24.41 -14.09
N PRO A 347 -36.88 -24.73 -13.75
CA PRO A 347 -37.56 -25.92 -14.23
C PRO A 347 -37.77 -25.87 -15.76
N GLY A 348 -37.39 -26.93 -16.45
CA GLY A 348 -37.62 -27.12 -17.89
C GLY A 348 -38.56 -28.29 -18.16
N LYS A 349 -38.91 -28.50 -19.44
CA LYS A 349 -39.82 -29.59 -19.85
C LYS A 349 -39.19 -30.98 -19.76
N THR A 350 -37.87 -31.08 -19.88
CA THR A 350 -37.13 -32.36 -19.90
C THR A 350 -36.14 -32.51 -18.75
N HIS A 351 -35.67 -31.40 -18.19
CA HIS A 351 -34.71 -31.32 -17.10
C HIS A 351 -34.89 -29.98 -16.37
N THR A 352 -34.36 -29.88 -15.16
CA THR A 352 -34.33 -28.64 -14.38
C THR A 352 -32.90 -28.14 -14.35
N ASN A 353 -32.66 -26.89 -14.76
CA ASN A 353 -31.33 -26.31 -14.71
C ASN A 353 -31.03 -25.78 -13.30
N VAL A 354 -29.89 -26.16 -12.74
CA VAL A 354 -29.34 -25.61 -11.51
C VAL A 354 -28.13 -24.79 -11.91
N LEU A 355 -28.23 -23.46 -11.80
CA LEU A 355 -27.19 -22.51 -12.19
C LEU A 355 -26.62 -21.85 -10.94
N PHE A 356 -25.30 -21.72 -10.84
CA PHE A 356 -24.66 -20.93 -9.81
C PHE A 356 -23.23 -20.57 -10.22
N ASP A 357 -22.72 -19.53 -9.59
CA ASP A 357 -21.35 -19.08 -9.78
C ASP A 357 -20.52 -19.66 -8.62
N LEU A 358 -19.47 -20.42 -8.97
CA LEU A 358 -18.56 -21.07 -8.04
C LEU A 358 -17.30 -20.22 -7.92
N VAL A 359 -17.09 -19.67 -6.72
CA VAL A 359 -15.99 -18.74 -6.45
C VAL A 359 -14.78 -19.51 -5.96
N LEU A 360 -13.68 -19.32 -6.68
CA LEU A 360 -12.37 -19.86 -6.32
C LEU A 360 -11.58 -18.80 -5.54
N PRO A 361 -10.85 -19.20 -4.49
CA PRO A 361 -9.93 -18.30 -3.82
C PRO A 361 -8.80 -17.86 -4.77
N ALA A 362 -8.24 -16.69 -4.51
CA ALA A 362 -7.12 -16.17 -5.30
C ALA A 362 -5.95 -17.16 -5.31
N GLY A 363 -5.47 -17.51 -6.51
CA GLY A 363 -4.37 -18.47 -6.67
C GLY A 363 -4.74 -19.94 -6.43
N TYR A 364 -6.03 -20.31 -6.47
CA TYR A 364 -6.49 -21.70 -6.34
C TYR A 364 -5.69 -22.67 -7.23
N ALA A 365 -4.98 -23.61 -6.57
CA ALA A 365 -4.06 -24.56 -7.20
C ALA A 365 -4.69 -25.94 -7.47
N GLY A 366 -5.93 -26.18 -7.03
CA GLY A 366 -6.63 -27.44 -7.23
C GLY A 366 -7.06 -27.68 -8.67
N ASP A 367 -7.39 -28.93 -8.99
CA ASP A 367 -7.90 -29.29 -10.32
C ASP A 367 -9.34 -28.79 -10.50
N LYS A 368 -9.48 -27.77 -11.35
CA LYS A 368 -10.78 -27.15 -11.66
C LYS A 368 -11.73 -28.12 -12.37
N VAL A 369 -11.21 -29.02 -13.21
CA VAL A 369 -12.02 -29.99 -13.95
C VAL A 369 -12.56 -31.04 -12.98
N GLU A 370 -11.73 -31.49 -12.05
CA GLU A 370 -12.15 -32.43 -11.01
C GLU A 370 -13.23 -31.80 -10.10
N LEU A 371 -13.01 -30.57 -9.65
CA LEU A 371 -13.97 -29.83 -8.81
C LEU A 371 -15.34 -29.70 -9.50
N LEU A 372 -15.35 -29.27 -10.76
CA LEU A 372 -16.58 -29.17 -11.56
C LEU A 372 -17.28 -30.52 -11.69
N THR A 373 -16.52 -31.58 -12.01
CA THR A 373 -17.06 -32.94 -12.15
C THR A 373 -17.70 -33.43 -10.83
N GLN A 374 -17.05 -33.17 -9.69
CA GLN A 374 -17.59 -33.54 -8.38
C GLN A 374 -18.87 -32.76 -8.05
N MET A 375 -18.95 -31.48 -8.42
CA MET A 375 -20.17 -30.66 -8.22
C MET A 375 -21.31 -31.09 -9.12
N GLU A 376 -21.05 -31.36 -10.40
CA GLU A 376 -22.04 -31.89 -11.33
C GLU A 376 -22.59 -33.24 -10.86
N GLN A 377 -21.72 -34.13 -10.39
CA GLN A 377 -22.14 -35.42 -9.84
C GLN A 377 -22.98 -35.24 -8.58
N PHE A 378 -22.54 -34.40 -7.65
CA PHE A 378 -23.27 -34.12 -6.40
C PHE A 378 -24.68 -33.60 -6.66
N ILE A 379 -24.86 -32.72 -7.65
CA ILE A 379 -26.17 -32.18 -8.03
C ILE A 379 -27.07 -33.25 -8.65
N LYS A 380 -26.53 -34.09 -9.55
CA LYS A 380 -27.27 -35.23 -10.12
C LYS A 380 -27.68 -36.27 -9.07
N GLU A 381 -26.91 -36.42 -8.01
CA GLU A 381 -27.24 -37.29 -6.88
C GLU A 381 -28.41 -36.74 -6.05
N GLN A 382 -28.67 -35.42 -6.08
CA GLN A 382 -29.84 -34.83 -5.41
C GLN A 382 -31.13 -35.08 -6.19
N ASP A 383 -31.08 -34.93 -7.52
CA ASP A 383 -32.18 -35.22 -8.43
C ASP A 383 -31.62 -35.57 -9.82
N PRO A 384 -31.90 -36.76 -10.38
CA PRO A 384 -31.43 -37.16 -11.70
C PRO A 384 -31.90 -36.27 -12.85
N THR A 385 -32.95 -35.47 -12.64
CA THR A 385 -33.47 -34.51 -13.62
C THR A 385 -32.72 -33.17 -13.61
N TYR A 386 -31.81 -32.97 -12.64
CA TYR A 386 -31.03 -31.74 -12.56
C TYR A 386 -29.89 -31.73 -13.58
N ASN A 387 -29.82 -30.62 -14.32
CA ASN A 387 -28.72 -30.28 -15.20
C ASN A 387 -27.94 -29.13 -14.57
N CYS A 388 -26.68 -29.39 -14.23
CA CYS A 388 -25.84 -28.42 -13.55
C CYS A 388 -25.15 -27.50 -14.55
N ILE A 389 -25.19 -26.19 -14.30
CA ILE A 389 -24.50 -25.17 -15.10
C ILE A 389 -23.69 -24.31 -14.11
N ILE A 390 -22.37 -24.53 -14.08
CA ILE A 390 -21.47 -23.84 -13.16
C ILE A 390 -20.66 -22.81 -13.94
N LYS A 391 -20.66 -21.57 -13.48
CA LYS A 391 -19.71 -20.55 -13.92
C LYS A 391 -18.60 -20.44 -12.89
N LEU A 392 -17.34 -20.51 -13.33
CA LEU A 392 -16.20 -20.35 -12.43
C LEU A 392 -15.81 -18.88 -12.34
N GLU A 393 -15.72 -18.37 -11.12
CA GLU A 393 -15.29 -17.01 -10.83
C GLU A 393 -14.10 -17.00 -9.86
N GLN A 394 -13.41 -15.86 -9.80
CA GLN A 394 -12.34 -15.61 -8.83
C GLN A 394 -12.75 -14.45 -7.96
N SER A 395 -12.53 -14.57 -6.64
CA SER A 395 -12.77 -13.46 -5.73
C SER A 395 -11.90 -12.25 -6.12
N TYR A 396 -12.52 -11.07 -6.16
CA TYR A 396 -11.84 -9.79 -6.35
C TYR A 396 -11.24 -9.23 -5.05
N THR A 397 -11.65 -9.77 -3.91
CA THR A 397 -11.09 -9.46 -2.59
C THR A 397 -10.25 -10.62 -2.10
N ALA A 398 -9.09 -10.31 -1.50
CA ALA A 398 -8.22 -11.31 -0.89
C ALA A 398 -8.80 -11.86 0.43
N ALA A 399 -9.86 -11.25 0.95
CA ALA A 399 -10.53 -11.69 2.15
C ALA A 399 -11.12 -13.09 1.93
N ALA A 400 -10.51 -14.09 2.55
CA ALA A 400 -11.13 -15.40 2.67
C ALA A 400 -12.44 -15.22 3.46
N HIS A 401 -13.58 -15.56 2.86
CA HIS A 401 -14.81 -15.76 3.60
C HIS A 401 -14.52 -16.75 4.74
N LYS A 402 -14.42 -16.25 5.98
CA LYS A 402 -14.15 -17.06 7.18
C LYS A 402 -15.43 -17.60 7.78
#